data_AF-W4RQS3-F1
#
_entry.id   AF-W4RQS3-F1
#
_cell.length_a   1.000
_cell.length_b   1.000
_cell.length_c   1.000
_cell.angle_alpha   90.00
_cell.angle_beta   90.00
_cell.angle_gamma   90.00
#
_symmetry.space_group_name_H-M   'P 1'
#
loop_
_entity.id
_entity.type
_entity.pdbx_description
1 polymer ?
#
loop_
_entity_poly.entity_id
_entity_poly.type
_entity_poly.pdbx_seq_one_letter_code
_entity_poly.pdbx_strand_id
1 'polypeptide(L)'
;MKLPLTDAEFLNVAGVGEHKLQKYGVPFIQRIIEFCEEHPERQPVMNAVAEPVRKPAKKTVGDSHLETYKLHQAGKTVADIAAERELVESTVENHLIQCIQQGMEVDYDLLIPAEHIEGLERAWQKPAATD
;
A
#
# COMPACT_ATOMS: atom_id res chain seq x y z
N MET A 1 -7.86 -13.50 20.05
CA MET A 1 -8.16 -13.51 18.61
C MET A 1 -9.43 -12.70 18.41
N LYS A 2 -9.51 -11.80 17.41
CA LYS A 2 -10.74 -11.04 17.13
C LYS A 2 -11.64 -11.89 16.22
N LEU A 3 -12.91 -12.05 16.57
CA LEU A 3 -13.91 -12.81 15.82
C LEU A 3 -15.05 -11.84 15.45
N PRO A 4 -14.90 -11.03 14.39
CA PRO A 4 -15.92 -10.07 13.98
C PRO A 4 -17.16 -10.80 13.43
N LEU A 5 -18.32 -10.46 13.96
CA LEU A 5 -19.62 -11.02 13.60
C LEU A 5 -20.48 -10.00 12.82
N THR A 6 -20.00 -8.78 12.70
CA THR A 6 -20.67 -7.67 12.01
C THR A 6 -19.69 -6.88 11.15
N ASP A 7 -20.22 -6.15 10.16
CA ASP A 7 -19.44 -5.27 9.28
C ASP A 7 -18.63 -4.23 10.07
N ALA A 8 -19.23 -3.64 11.11
CA ALA A 8 -18.58 -2.68 11.97
C ALA A 8 -17.40 -3.30 12.74
N GLU A 9 -17.53 -4.54 13.21
CA GLU A 9 -16.44 -5.25 13.86
C GLU A 9 -15.35 -5.68 12.86
N PHE A 10 -15.75 -6.04 11.64
CA PHE A 10 -14.84 -6.41 10.57
C PHE A 10 -13.96 -5.21 10.16
N LEU A 11 -14.53 -4.00 10.10
CA LEU A 11 -13.79 -2.75 9.91
C LEU A 11 -12.81 -2.43 11.06
N ASN A 12 -13.09 -2.90 12.27
CA ASN A 12 -12.19 -2.72 13.43
C ASN A 12 -11.03 -3.73 13.46
N VAL A 13 -10.91 -4.60 12.45
CA VAL A 13 -9.76 -5.49 12.27
C VAL A 13 -8.63 -4.73 11.58
N ALA A 14 -7.43 -4.79 12.16
CA ALA A 14 -6.27 -4.11 11.61
C ALA A 14 -5.99 -4.56 10.16
N GLY A 15 -5.93 -3.59 9.24
CA GLY A 15 -5.67 -3.85 7.81
C GLY A 15 -6.92 -4.18 6.99
N VAL A 16 -8.12 -4.10 7.57
CA VAL A 16 -9.41 -4.12 6.87
C VAL A 16 -9.91 -2.70 6.73
N GLY A 17 -10.15 -2.27 5.48
CA GLY A 17 -10.82 -1.01 5.16
C GLY A 17 -12.05 -1.28 4.30
N GLU A 18 -12.75 -0.22 3.90
CA GLU A 18 -14.04 -0.31 3.19
C GLU A 18 -14.01 -1.22 1.96
N HIS A 19 -12.94 -1.13 1.15
CA HIS A 19 -12.81 -1.97 -0.05
C HIS A 19 -12.74 -3.47 0.27
N LYS A 20 -12.06 -3.85 1.36
CA LYS A 20 -11.99 -5.25 1.80
C LYS A 20 -13.28 -5.70 2.48
N LEU A 21 -13.97 -4.81 3.20
CA LEU A 21 -15.30 -5.09 3.73
C LEU A 21 -16.27 -5.40 2.58
N GLN A 22 -16.35 -4.53 1.57
CA GLN A 22 -17.25 -4.73 0.44
C GLN A 22 -16.95 -6.02 -0.34
N LYS A 23 -15.66 -6.33 -0.53
CA LYS A 23 -15.24 -7.49 -1.33
C LYS A 23 -15.30 -8.81 -0.57
N TYR A 24 -15.04 -8.81 0.73
CA TYR A 24 -14.82 -10.03 1.52
C TYR A 24 -15.61 -10.11 2.82
N GLY A 25 -16.32 -9.06 3.23
CA GLY A 25 -17.01 -8.98 4.51
C GLY A 25 -18.02 -10.11 4.70
N VAL A 26 -19.00 -10.19 3.80
CA VAL A 26 -20.07 -11.20 3.85
C VAL A 26 -19.54 -12.64 3.97
N PRO A 27 -18.66 -13.15 3.08
CA PRO A 27 -18.18 -14.53 3.19
C PRO A 27 -17.29 -14.78 4.42
N PHE A 28 -16.53 -13.78 4.89
CA PHE A 28 -15.71 -13.94 6.09
C PHE A 28 -16.54 -13.97 7.36
N ILE A 29 -17.46 -13.01 7.53
CA ILE A 29 -18.34 -12.92 8.70
C ILE A 29 -19.17 -14.19 8.82
N GLN A 30 -19.73 -14.68 7.71
CA GLN A 30 -20.48 -15.93 7.68
C GLN A 30 -19.65 -17.12 8.17
N ARG A 31 -18.41 -17.28 7.67
CA ARG A 31 -17.54 -18.38 8.10
C ARG A 31 -17.14 -18.26 9.57
N ILE A 32 -17.01 -17.04 10.09
CA ILE A 32 -16.70 -16.78 11.51
C ILE A 32 -17.90 -17.12 12.40
N ILE A 33 -19.13 -16.82 11.96
CA ILE A 33 -20.36 -17.23 12.65
C ILE A 33 -20.42 -18.75 12.75
N GLU A 34 -20.26 -19.45 11.63
CA GLU A 34 -20.22 -20.93 11.59
C GLU A 34 -19.11 -21.48 12.49
N PHE A 35 -17.94 -20.85 12.48
CA PHE A 35 -16.82 -21.25 13.34
C PHE A 35 -17.16 -21.14 14.84
N CYS A 36 -17.87 -20.09 15.25
CA CYS A 36 -18.30 -19.91 16.63
C CYS A 36 -19.38 -20.92 17.05
N GLU A 37 -20.27 -21.32 16.12
CA GLU A 37 -21.27 -22.37 16.35
C GLU A 37 -20.62 -23.75 16.51
N GLU A 38 -19.59 -24.05 15.71
CA GLU A 38 -18.80 -25.29 15.78
C GLU A 38 -17.90 -25.36 17.03
N HIS A 39 -17.52 -24.21 17.60
CA HIS A 39 -16.57 -24.09 18.71
C HIS A 39 -17.11 -23.20 19.86
N PRO A 40 -18.09 -23.68 20.66
CA PRO A 40 -18.70 -22.92 21.75
C PRO A 40 -17.70 -22.47 22.85
N GLU A 41 -16.55 -23.14 22.96
CA GLU A 41 -15.46 -22.78 23.87
C GLU A 41 -14.68 -21.54 23.42
N ARG A 42 -14.83 -21.13 22.15
CA ARG A 42 -14.20 -19.94 21.56
C ARG A 42 -15.21 -18.81 21.48
N GLN A 43 -15.55 -18.26 22.63
CA GLN A 43 -16.42 -17.10 22.69
C GLN A 43 -15.73 -15.86 22.10
N PRO A 44 -16.47 -15.02 21.36
CA PRO A 44 -15.95 -13.71 20.96
C PRO A 44 -15.63 -12.93 22.23
N VAL A 45 -14.35 -12.59 22.42
CA VAL A 45 -13.94 -11.68 23.49
C VAL A 45 -14.46 -10.29 23.13
N MET A 46 -15.68 -9.96 23.59
CA MET A 46 -16.33 -8.67 23.36
C MET A 46 -15.86 -7.56 24.32
N ASN A 47 -15.07 -7.89 25.34
CA ASN A 47 -14.60 -6.91 26.32
C ASN A 47 -13.08 -6.89 26.37
N ALA A 48 -12.50 -6.21 25.39
CA ALA A 48 -11.45 -5.28 25.71
C ALA A 48 -11.67 -4.07 24.83
N VAL A 49 -12.02 -2.95 25.45
CA VAL A 49 -11.39 -1.68 25.10
C VAL A 49 -9.89 -1.93 25.26
N ALA A 50 -9.30 -2.66 24.31
CA ALA A 50 -7.89 -2.63 24.11
C ALA A 50 -7.69 -1.19 23.68
N GLU A 51 -7.24 -0.37 24.64
CA GLU A 51 -6.48 0.83 24.30
C GLU A 51 -5.69 0.45 23.06
N PRO A 52 -5.79 1.23 21.97
CA PRO A 52 -5.02 0.90 20.79
C PRO A 52 -3.59 0.77 21.30
N VAL A 53 -3.09 -0.48 21.32
CA VAL A 53 -1.68 -0.72 21.54
C VAL A 53 -1.12 0.02 20.36
N ARG A 54 -0.67 1.24 20.63
CA ARG A 54 0.06 2.10 19.73
C ARG A 54 1.34 1.32 19.51
N LYS A 55 1.25 0.29 18.66
CA LYS A 55 2.38 -0.11 17.84
C LYS A 55 2.89 1.23 17.33
N PRO A 56 4.18 1.58 17.57
CA PRO A 56 4.70 2.88 17.21
C PRO A 56 4.18 3.17 15.83
N ALA A 57 3.43 4.26 15.71
CA ALA A 57 2.64 4.55 14.52
C ALA A 57 3.54 4.25 13.33
N LYS A 58 3.26 3.16 12.59
CA LYS A 58 3.82 3.03 11.26
C LYS A 58 3.34 4.30 10.61
N LYS A 59 4.27 5.22 10.39
CA LYS A 59 4.03 6.55 9.82
C LYS A 59 2.94 6.36 8.79
N THR A 60 1.81 7.00 9.09
CA THR A 60 0.64 7.17 8.24
C THR A 60 0.87 6.62 6.84
N VAL A 61 0.16 5.55 6.45
CA VAL A 61 0.21 5.00 5.09
C VAL A 61 -0.01 6.09 4.02
N GLY A 62 -0.64 7.22 4.39
CA GLY A 62 -0.78 8.41 3.56
C GLY A 62 0.48 9.25 3.31
N ASP A 63 1.59 9.07 4.06
CA ASP A 63 2.83 9.85 3.90
C ASP A 63 4.03 9.00 3.45
N SER A 64 3.83 7.71 3.17
CA SER A 64 4.92 6.80 2.78
C SER A 64 5.58 7.22 1.47
N HIS A 65 4.81 7.76 0.51
CA HIS A 65 5.37 8.28 -0.74
C HIS A 65 6.19 9.55 -0.51
N LEU A 66 5.80 10.41 0.44
CA LEU A 66 6.56 11.61 0.81
C LEU A 66 7.93 11.28 1.42
N GLU A 67 8.06 10.15 2.12
CA GLU A 67 9.35 9.69 2.63
C GLU A 67 10.26 9.17 1.51
N THR A 68 9.72 8.42 0.54
CA THR A 68 10.44 8.09 -0.70
C THR A 68 10.86 9.37 -1.43
N TYR A 69 9.96 10.34 -1.55
CA TYR A 69 10.21 11.60 -2.26
C TYR A 69 11.36 12.40 -1.64
N LYS A 70 11.43 12.49 -0.30
CA LYS A 70 12.53 13.17 0.39
C LYS A 70 13.89 12.55 0.08
N LEU A 71 13.96 11.22 0.01
CA LEU A 71 15.21 10.52 -0.31
C LEU A 71 15.58 10.69 -1.79
N HIS A 72 14.58 10.68 -2.66
CA HIS A 72 14.76 10.97 -4.09
C HIS A 72 15.26 12.40 -4.32
N GLN A 73 14.69 13.41 -3.64
CA GLN A 73 15.19 14.79 -3.64
C GLN A 73 16.62 14.94 -3.08
N ALA A 74 17.08 13.97 -2.28
CA ALA A 74 18.47 13.91 -1.82
C ALA A 74 19.42 13.27 -2.84
N GLY A 75 18.95 12.97 -4.05
CA GLY A 75 19.75 12.41 -5.15
C GLY A 75 19.91 10.90 -5.10
N LYS A 76 19.12 10.18 -4.30
CA LYS A 76 19.21 8.71 -4.20
C LYS A 76 18.47 8.03 -5.35
N THR A 77 19.05 6.93 -5.84
CA THR A 77 18.41 6.10 -6.87
C THR A 77 17.27 5.26 -6.28
N VAL A 78 16.41 4.71 -7.15
CA VAL A 78 15.34 3.79 -6.75
C VAL A 78 15.88 2.61 -5.93
N ALA A 79 17.02 2.04 -6.34
CA ALA A 79 17.65 0.91 -5.66
C ALA A 79 18.15 1.29 -4.26
N ASP A 80 18.77 2.46 -4.11
CA ASP A 80 19.24 2.96 -2.81
C ASP A 80 18.07 3.18 -1.85
N ILE A 81 16.99 3.77 -2.34
CA ILE A 81 15.78 4.04 -1.56
C ILE A 81 15.09 2.73 -1.17
N ALA A 82 15.06 1.75 -2.07
CA ALA A 82 14.50 0.42 -1.81
C ALA A 82 15.28 -0.27 -0.67
N ALA A 83 16.61 -0.25 -0.74
CA ALA A 83 17.46 -0.82 0.30
C ALA A 83 17.31 -0.10 1.66
N GLU A 84 17.32 1.23 1.68
CA GLU A 84 17.24 2.01 2.91
C GLU A 84 15.86 1.93 3.59
N ARG A 85 14.79 1.86 2.79
CA ARG A 85 13.42 1.78 3.31
C ARG A 85 12.92 0.35 3.50
N GLU A 86 13.75 -0.65 3.20
CA GLU A 86 13.36 -2.07 3.20
C GLU A 86 12.11 -2.33 2.33
N LEU A 87 12.06 -1.70 1.16
CA LEU A 87 10.99 -1.83 0.17
C LEU A 87 11.50 -2.54 -1.07
N VAL A 88 10.60 -3.10 -1.86
CA VAL A 88 10.92 -3.53 -3.22
C VAL A 88 10.91 -2.32 -4.16
N GLU A 89 11.77 -2.31 -5.17
CA GLU A 89 11.93 -1.21 -6.14
C GLU A 89 10.59 -0.77 -6.74
N SER A 90 9.73 -1.72 -7.13
CA SER A 90 8.40 -1.42 -7.68
C SER A 90 7.49 -0.65 -6.72
N THR A 91 7.67 -0.75 -5.41
CA THR A 91 6.93 0.06 -4.43
C THR A 91 7.47 1.49 -4.38
N VAL A 92 8.78 1.65 -4.51
CA VAL A 92 9.44 2.96 -4.59
C VAL A 92 9.04 3.67 -5.87
N GLU A 93 9.05 2.99 -7.01
CA GLU A 93 8.57 3.52 -8.30
C GLU A 93 7.12 3.99 -8.21
N ASN A 94 6.22 3.17 -7.65
CA ASN A 94 4.82 3.54 -7.47
C ASN A 94 4.64 4.77 -6.58
N HIS A 95 5.46 4.91 -5.53
CA HIS A 95 5.46 6.13 -4.71
C HIS A 95 5.89 7.36 -5.53
N LEU A 96 6.92 7.24 -6.37
CA LEU A 96 7.37 8.36 -7.21
C LEU A 96 6.33 8.71 -8.29
N ILE A 97 5.68 7.73 -8.90
CA ILE A 97 4.55 7.93 -9.81
C ILE A 97 3.42 8.70 -9.11
N GLN A 98 3.08 8.32 -7.87
CA GLN A 98 2.09 9.03 -7.09
C GLN A 98 2.50 10.50 -6.81
N CYS A 99 3.79 10.77 -6.56
CA CYS A 99 4.30 12.14 -6.41
C CYS A 99 4.12 12.95 -7.69
N ILE A 100 4.45 12.37 -8.85
CA ILE A 100 4.26 13.00 -10.18
C ILE A 100 2.77 13.35 -10.39
N GLN A 101 1.86 12.42 -10.09
CA GLN A 101 0.41 12.65 -10.20
C GLN A 101 -0.10 13.77 -9.28
N GLN A 102 0.60 14.01 -8.17
CA GLN A 102 0.32 15.11 -7.25
C GLN A 102 0.99 16.44 -7.66
N GLY A 103 1.64 16.47 -8.83
CA GLY A 103 2.33 17.66 -9.35
C GLY A 103 3.68 17.93 -8.69
N MET A 104 4.27 16.93 -8.02
CA MET A 104 5.59 17.04 -7.43
C MET A 104 6.66 16.74 -8.48
N GLU A 105 7.79 17.42 -8.40
CA GLU A 105 8.88 17.30 -9.36
C GLU A 105 9.76 16.10 -9.05
N VAL A 106 9.86 15.17 -10.01
CA VAL A 106 10.69 13.97 -9.90
C VAL A 106 11.73 13.99 -11.01
N ASP A 107 12.99 13.96 -10.62
CA ASP A 107 14.15 13.71 -11.48
C ASP A 107 14.04 12.32 -12.14
N TYR A 108 13.87 12.34 -13.46
CA TYR A 108 13.74 11.16 -14.30
C TYR A 108 15.06 10.45 -14.53
N ASP A 109 16.20 11.13 -14.42
CA ASP A 109 17.53 10.51 -14.62
C ASP A 109 17.85 9.52 -13.49
N LEU A 110 17.30 9.77 -12.30
CA LEU A 110 17.41 8.88 -11.13
C LEU A 110 16.37 7.77 -11.12
N LEU A 111 15.33 7.87 -11.95
CA LEU A 111 14.21 6.94 -12.04
C LEU A 111 14.36 5.97 -13.21
N ILE A 112 14.88 6.45 -14.35
CA ILE A 112 14.94 5.72 -15.61
C ILE A 112 16.42 5.48 -15.95
N PRO A 113 16.86 4.22 -16.05
CA PRO A 113 18.19 3.92 -16.57
C PRO A 113 18.43 4.58 -17.93
N ALA A 114 19.60 5.18 -18.13
CA ALA A 114 19.93 5.94 -19.34
C ALA A 114 19.73 5.13 -20.64
N GLU A 115 19.95 3.81 -20.59
CA GLU A 115 19.73 2.89 -21.71
C GLU A 115 18.28 2.83 -22.21
N HIS A 116 17.31 3.12 -21.33
CA HIS A 116 15.90 3.17 -21.69
C HIS A 116 15.47 4.54 -22.23
N ILE A 117 16.19 5.61 -21.89
CA ILE A 117 15.88 6.98 -22.33
C ILE A 117 16.04 7.11 -23.85
N GLU A 118 17.15 6.61 -24.43
CA GLU A 118 17.38 6.67 -25.88
C GLU A 118 16.28 5.95 -26.69
N GLY A 119 15.76 4.84 -26.15
CA GLY A 119 14.66 4.10 -26.76
C GLY A 119 13.34 4.87 -26.74
N LEU A 120 13.05 5.53 -25.62
CA LEU A 120 11.86 6.37 -25.45
C LEU A 120 11.92 7.61 -26.36
N GLU A 121 13.06 8.29 -26.46
CA GLU A 121 13.25 9.43 -27.35
C GLU A 121 13.06 9.06 -28.82
N ARG A 122 13.61 7.91 -29.23
CA ARG A 122 13.44 7.39 -30.60
C ARG A 122 11.97 7.04 -30.89
N ALA A 123 11.25 6.48 -29.92
CA ALA A 123 9.82 6.19 -30.06
C ALA A 123 8.98 7.48 -30.13
N TRP A 124 9.37 8.52 -29.39
CA TRP A 124 8.70 9.82 -29.40
C TRP A 124 8.90 10.59 -30.71
N GLN A 125 10.09 10.49 -31.34
CA GLN A 125 10.39 11.15 -32.61
C GLN A 125 9.77 10.47 -33.83
N LYS A 126 9.35 9.22 -33.73
CA LYS A 126 8.52 8.56 -34.75
C LYS A 126 7.06 8.81 -34.40
N PRO A 127 6.39 9.86 -34.92
CA PRO A 127 4.94 9.81 -34.97
C PRO A 127 4.58 8.52 -35.71
N ALA A 128 3.66 7.75 -35.13
CA ALA A 128 3.22 6.47 -35.66
C ALA A 128 3.09 6.56 -37.18
N ALA A 129 3.84 5.73 -37.91
CA ALA A 129 3.59 5.53 -39.32
C ALA A 129 2.16 4.99 -39.40
N THR A 130 1.24 5.85 -39.81
CA THR A 130 -0.13 5.50 -40.14
C THR A 130 -0.07 4.60 -41.36
N ASP A 131 -0.38 3.32 -41.17
CA ASP A 131 -0.84 2.41 -42.24
C ASP A 131 -2.35 2.20 -42.05
#